data_AF-A0A960YCF4-F1
#
_entry.id   AF-A0A960YCF4-F1
#
_cell.length_a   1.000
_cell.length_b   1.000
_cell.length_c   1.000
_cell.angle_alpha   90.00
_cell.angle_beta   90.00
_cell.angle_gamma   90.00
#
_symmetry.space_group_name_H-M   'P 1'
#
loop_
_entity.id
_entity.type
_entity.pdbx_description
1 polymer ?
#
loop_
_entity_poly.entity_id
_entity_poly.type
_entity_poly.pdbx_seq_one_letter_code
_entity_poly.pdbx_strand_id
1 'polypeptide(L)'
;MKKTATGKSFSHNPSYPFLNVYKEKEAVVMGLVPTGKYHQVLYNHIKKSSTNQNASSGNLVSLKEMQLDKNKLKRNEVLEILNQLLTVRLISHVVAFEYDPYQRKIRCKSHFITHPPSEKPDSLISVFEEMIDASVSAFETWIELRDSIKIEGFKKILEKQLHGGEDYSEQIGSLIDIDKEIRTKNYELQASDEMMDYVAQEVRSRLIKRKIAIPLSPKYILMLKESETLEHFEAASNILETRILPSLKTDPGFKQKVDKIVLEELTYNVEKFSVKTASFTAKKAKEARVYRGGNSEIDYPGSLSIETIINLETSAEKLYQTTWKEECTKRINEFKRPLQAPSSRSDSLITFIKQEDIANFPKEVWAALVNDNELYYSKWQSPTSTVHVFISKNPKVFKLLINEMQRLPIDQLWKSLALKNLIEENEHELKPLFQDRIFLLNYGRLLKQVYIQFMPWYYKFLF
;
A
#
# COMPACT_ATOMS: atom_id res chain seq x y z
N MET A 1 -44.91 7.84 20.40
CA MET A 1 -45.15 6.99 19.22
C MET A 1 -43.83 6.76 18.50
N LYS A 2 -43.17 5.62 18.77
CA LYS A 2 -41.87 5.24 18.19
C LYS A 2 -42.12 4.39 16.94
N LYS A 3 -41.74 4.89 15.76
CA LYS A 3 -41.56 4.04 14.58
C LYS A 3 -40.16 3.44 14.66
N THR A 4 -40.09 2.18 15.04
CA THR A 4 -38.90 1.33 14.95
C THR A 4 -38.63 1.03 13.47
N ALA A 5 -37.54 1.57 12.94
CA ALA A 5 -36.99 1.16 11.66
C ALA A 5 -36.35 -0.22 11.84
N THR A 6 -36.97 -1.24 11.23
CA THR A 6 -36.45 -2.60 11.18
C THR A 6 -35.36 -2.68 10.12
N GLY A 7 -34.12 -2.87 10.57
CA GLY A 7 -33.03 -3.32 9.71
C GLY A 7 -33.37 -4.69 9.13
N LYS A 8 -33.52 -4.76 7.80
CA LYS A 8 -33.62 -6.05 7.11
C LYS A 8 -32.21 -6.59 6.90
N SER A 9 -31.92 -7.70 7.56
CA SER A 9 -30.80 -8.58 7.21
C SER A 9 -31.10 -9.20 5.83
N PHE A 10 -30.29 -8.83 4.83
CA PHE A 10 -30.38 -9.43 3.50
C PHE A 10 -29.67 -10.79 3.48
N SER A 11 -30.43 -11.87 3.66
CA SER A 11 -30.06 -13.18 3.16
C SER A 11 -30.38 -13.21 1.65
N HIS A 12 -29.38 -13.04 0.79
CA HIS A 12 -29.60 -12.96 -0.65
C HIS A 12 -29.05 -14.18 -1.39
N ASN A 13 -29.95 -15.00 -1.94
CA ASN A 13 -29.83 -15.28 -3.37
C ASN A 13 -30.12 -13.95 -4.08
N PRO A 14 -29.21 -13.39 -4.89
CA PRO A 14 -29.49 -12.14 -5.57
C PRO A 14 -30.54 -12.41 -6.66
N SER A 15 -31.78 -12.06 -6.37
CA SER A 15 -32.81 -11.97 -7.40
C SER A 15 -32.58 -10.66 -8.13
N TYR A 16 -31.83 -10.68 -9.23
CA TYR A 16 -31.62 -9.53 -10.12
C TYR A 16 -32.88 -9.28 -10.96
N PRO A 17 -33.75 -8.30 -10.61
CA PRO A 17 -35.08 -8.22 -11.23
C PRO A 17 -35.01 -7.79 -12.70
N PHE A 18 -33.98 -7.02 -13.05
CA PHE A 18 -33.66 -6.62 -14.43
C PHE A 18 -33.15 -7.78 -15.30
N LEU A 19 -32.76 -8.92 -14.72
CA LEU A 19 -32.37 -10.13 -15.46
C LEU A 19 -33.55 -11.11 -15.65
N ASN A 20 -34.77 -10.72 -15.28
CA ASN A 20 -35.97 -11.53 -15.54
C ASN A 20 -36.38 -11.45 -17.02
N VAL A 21 -35.60 -12.11 -17.86
CA VAL A 21 -35.70 -12.18 -19.31
C VAL A 21 -36.25 -13.56 -19.70
N TYR A 22 -37.21 -13.61 -20.63
CA TYR A 22 -37.76 -14.87 -21.14
C TYR A 22 -36.76 -15.65 -21.98
N LYS A 23 -36.75 -16.98 -21.85
CA LYS A 23 -36.04 -17.84 -22.80
C LYS A 23 -36.75 -17.82 -24.15
N GLU A 24 -36.02 -18.11 -25.23
CA GLU A 24 -36.60 -18.07 -26.58
C GLU A 24 -37.80 -19.04 -26.69
N LYS A 25 -37.67 -20.24 -26.13
CA LYS A 25 -38.75 -21.24 -26.11
C LYS A 25 -40.00 -20.75 -25.38
N GLU A 26 -39.83 -20.01 -24.28
CA GLU A 26 -40.94 -19.45 -23.50
C GLU A 26 -41.63 -18.32 -24.28
N ALA A 27 -40.83 -17.44 -24.90
CA ALA A 27 -41.35 -16.37 -25.75
C ALA A 27 -42.10 -16.89 -26.99
N VAL A 28 -41.67 -18.04 -27.56
CA VAL A 28 -42.40 -18.74 -28.63
C VAL A 28 -43.78 -19.18 -28.16
N VAL A 29 -43.87 -19.80 -26.98
CA VAL A 29 -45.15 -20.24 -26.41
C VAL A 29 -46.07 -19.06 -26.10
N MET A 30 -45.51 -17.93 -25.68
CA MET A 30 -46.27 -16.72 -25.35
C MET A 30 -46.59 -15.83 -26.57
N GLY A 31 -46.13 -16.19 -27.77
CA GLY A 31 -46.34 -15.37 -28.98
C GLY A 31 -45.58 -14.04 -28.97
N LEU A 32 -44.52 -13.93 -28.16
CA LEU A 32 -43.71 -12.72 -27.97
C LEU A 32 -42.48 -12.68 -28.90
N VAL A 33 -42.36 -13.64 -29.82
CA VAL A 33 -41.21 -13.77 -30.71
C VAL A 33 -41.11 -12.57 -31.64
N PRO A 34 -39.90 -12.04 -31.89
CA PRO A 34 -39.72 -11.01 -32.90
C PRO A 34 -40.20 -11.49 -34.27
N THR A 35 -41.24 -10.84 -34.81
CA THR A 35 -41.88 -11.17 -36.09
C THR A 35 -41.20 -10.51 -37.29
N GLY A 36 -40.44 -9.42 -37.05
CA GLY A 36 -39.65 -8.74 -38.08
C GLY A 36 -38.30 -9.41 -38.32
N LYS A 37 -37.90 -9.53 -39.60
CA LYS A 37 -36.58 -10.06 -40.00
C LYS A 37 -35.43 -9.37 -39.26
N TYR A 38 -35.49 -8.04 -39.13
CA TYR A 38 -34.46 -7.26 -38.46
C TYR A 38 -34.45 -7.44 -36.94
N HIS A 39 -35.63 -7.61 -36.32
CA HIS A 39 -35.74 -7.94 -34.89
C HIS A 39 -35.10 -9.28 -34.57
N GLN A 40 -35.32 -10.30 -35.40
CA GLN A 40 -34.70 -11.62 -35.23
C GLN A 40 -33.18 -11.57 -35.43
N VAL A 41 -32.69 -10.82 -36.43
CA VAL A 41 -31.25 -10.63 -36.65
C VAL A 41 -30.60 -9.99 -35.43
N LEU A 42 -31.21 -8.93 -34.90
CA LEU A 42 -30.67 -8.22 -33.74
C LEU A 42 -30.71 -9.08 -32.47
N TYR A 43 -31.83 -9.75 -32.21
CA TYR A 43 -31.97 -10.67 -31.08
C TYR A 43 -30.95 -11.81 -31.15
N ASN A 44 -30.78 -12.45 -32.31
CA ASN A 44 -29.80 -13.52 -32.50
C ASN A 44 -28.35 -13.05 -32.34
N HIS A 45 -28.05 -11.81 -32.74
CA HIS A 45 -26.74 -11.21 -32.51
C HIS A 45 -26.47 -11.03 -31.02
N ILE A 46 -27.43 -10.47 -30.27
CA ILE A 46 -27.37 -10.31 -28.81
C ILE A 46 -27.23 -11.68 -28.13
N LYS A 47 -28.04 -12.67 -28.54
CA LYS A 47 -28.00 -14.05 -28.01
C LYS A 47 -26.65 -14.71 -28.21
N LYS A 48 -26.07 -14.63 -29.42
CA LYS A 48 -24.74 -15.20 -29.70
C LYS A 48 -23.61 -14.49 -28.95
N SER A 49 -23.76 -13.18 -28.72
CA SER A 49 -22.76 -12.39 -27.98
C SER A 49 -22.87 -12.57 -26.46
N SER A 50 -24.05 -12.90 -25.91
CA SER A 50 -24.30 -13.07 -24.47
C SER A 50 -23.67 -14.35 -23.90
N THR A 51 -22.34 -14.44 -23.89
CA THR A 51 -21.57 -15.56 -23.33
C THR A 51 -20.54 -15.05 -22.32
N ASN A 52 -20.13 -15.90 -21.37
CA ASN A 52 -19.13 -15.51 -20.37
C ASN A 52 -17.81 -15.03 -21.02
N GLN A 53 -17.36 -15.67 -22.11
CA GLN A 53 -16.15 -15.26 -22.81
C GLN A 53 -16.25 -13.83 -23.39
N ASN A 54 -17.42 -13.46 -23.91
CA ASN A 54 -17.63 -12.11 -24.43
C ASN A 54 -17.85 -11.10 -23.30
N ALA A 55 -18.50 -11.50 -22.21
CA ALA A 55 -18.65 -10.68 -21.02
C ALA A 55 -17.29 -10.34 -20.39
N SER A 56 -16.40 -11.34 -20.26
CA SER A 56 -15.06 -11.15 -19.69
C SER A 56 -14.15 -10.28 -20.56
N SER A 57 -14.35 -10.29 -21.87
CA SER A 57 -13.56 -9.52 -22.84
C SER A 57 -14.19 -8.18 -23.26
N GLY A 58 -15.32 -7.79 -22.66
CA GLY A 58 -16.03 -6.55 -23.02
C GLY A 58 -16.67 -6.55 -24.41
N ASN A 59 -16.80 -7.72 -25.05
CA ASN A 59 -17.33 -7.87 -26.41
C ASN A 59 -18.86 -8.13 -26.42
N LEU A 60 -19.57 -7.61 -25.43
CA LEU A 60 -21.03 -7.63 -25.37
C LEU A 60 -21.62 -6.56 -26.30
N VAL A 61 -22.76 -6.86 -26.90
CA VAL A 61 -23.38 -5.96 -27.89
C VAL A 61 -23.69 -4.59 -27.29
N SER A 62 -23.08 -3.55 -27.85
CA SER A 62 -23.35 -2.14 -27.54
C SER A 62 -23.89 -1.38 -28.74
N LEU A 63 -24.64 -0.29 -28.52
CA LEU A 63 -25.24 0.53 -29.58
C LEU A 63 -24.20 1.12 -30.56
N LYS A 64 -22.98 1.39 -30.09
CA LYS A 64 -21.91 1.99 -30.92
C LYS A 64 -21.21 0.96 -31.81
N GLU A 65 -21.16 -0.29 -31.37
CA GLU A 65 -20.46 -1.37 -32.07
C GLU A 65 -21.39 -2.17 -33.00
N MET A 66 -22.71 -1.98 -32.88
CA MET A 66 -23.65 -2.46 -33.88
C MET A 66 -23.31 -1.85 -35.24
N GLN A 67 -22.78 -2.66 -36.15
CA GLN A 67 -22.52 -2.26 -37.53
C GLN A 67 -23.85 -2.01 -38.25
N LEU A 68 -24.36 -0.78 -38.14
CA LEU A 68 -25.61 -0.33 -38.77
C LEU A 68 -25.55 -0.45 -40.31
N ASP A 69 -24.36 -0.24 -40.88
CA ASP A 69 -24.15 -0.18 -42.33
C ASP A 69 -24.32 -1.51 -43.06
N LYS A 70 -23.98 -2.65 -42.43
CA LYS A 70 -24.17 -3.98 -43.05
C LYS A 70 -25.64 -4.39 -43.18
N ASN A 71 -26.51 -3.82 -42.34
CA ASN A 71 -27.92 -4.18 -42.26
C ASN A 71 -28.86 -3.13 -42.88
N LYS A 72 -28.34 -2.01 -43.41
CA LYS A 72 -29.12 -0.85 -43.92
C LYS A 72 -30.12 -0.27 -42.91
N LEU A 73 -29.96 -0.55 -41.62
CA LEU A 73 -30.84 -0.04 -40.57
C LEU A 73 -30.36 1.33 -40.12
N LYS A 74 -31.28 2.30 -40.04
CA LYS A 74 -30.99 3.60 -39.43
C LYS A 74 -30.86 3.44 -37.92
N ARG A 75 -30.08 4.32 -37.28
CA ARG A 75 -29.89 4.33 -35.82
C ARG A 75 -31.21 4.35 -35.04
N ASN A 76 -32.19 5.14 -35.49
CA ASN A 76 -33.51 5.22 -34.86
C ASN A 76 -34.30 3.89 -34.94
N GLU A 77 -34.21 3.19 -36.06
CA GLU A 77 -34.88 1.89 -36.25
C GLU A 77 -34.29 0.83 -35.30
N VAL A 78 -32.97 0.86 -35.08
CA VAL A 78 -32.32 -0.03 -34.11
C VAL A 78 -32.77 0.29 -32.67
N LEU A 79 -32.88 1.57 -32.31
CA LEU A 79 -33.39 1.98 -31.00
C LEU A 79 -34.83 1.52 -30.78
N GLU A 80 -35.70 1.63 -31.79
CA GLU A 80 -37.08 1.14 -31.74
C GLU A 80 -37.13 -0.38 -31.55
N ILE A 81 -36.33 -1.14 -32.30
CA ILE A 81 -36.24 -2.61 -32.17
C ILE A 81 -35.77 -2.99 -30.76
N LEU A 82 -34.73 -2.34 -30.23
CA LEU A 82 -34.23 -2.62 -28.88
C LEU A 82 -35.27 -2.31 -27.80
N ASN A 83 -35.96 -1.17 -27.91
CA ASN A 83 -37.04 -0.82 -27.00
C ASN A 83 -38.17 -1.85 -27.00
N GLN A 84 -38.54 -2.36 -28.18
CA GLN A 84 -39.53 -3.44 -28.28
C GLN A 84 -39.04 -4.72 -27.60
N LEU A 85 -37.80 -5.16 -27.87
CA LEU A 85 -37.20 -6.34 -27.26
C LEU A 85 -37.09 -6.23 -25.72
N LEU A 86 -36.78 -5.04 -25.20
CA LEU A 86 -36.77 -4.74 -23.76
C LEU A 86 -38.19 -4.80 -23.17
N THR A 87 -39.17 -4.21 -23.85
CA THR A 87 -40.57 -4.16 -23.39
C THR A 87 -41.16 -5.57 -23.27
N VAL A 88 -40.87 -6.46 -24.23
CA VAL A 88 -41.31 -7.86 -24.18
C VAL A 88 -40.41 -8.75 -23.32
N ARG A 89 -39.41 -8.18 -22.63
CA ARG A 89 -38.45 -8.89 -21.76
C ARG A 89 -37.72 -10.03 -22.46
N LEU A 90 -37.32 -9.83 -23.72
CA LEU A 90 -36.45 -10.76 -24.47
C LEU A 90 -34.97 -10.45 -24.31
N ILE A 91 -34.63 -9.22 -23.96
CA ILE A 91 -33.28 -8.79 -23.64
C ILE A 91 -33.31 -7.95 -22.37
N SER A 92 -32.15 -7.80 -21.73
CA SER A 92 -31.93 -6.87 -20.62
C SER A 92 -30.90 -5.82 -21.04
N HIS A 93 -31.09 -4.59 -20.56
CA HIS A 93 -30.15 -3.50 -20.71
C HIS A 93 -29.33 -3.38 -19.44
N VAL A 94 -28.01 -3.53 -19.57
CA VAL A 94 -27.04 -3.47 -18.47
C VAL A 94 -25.94 -2.47 -18.78
N VAL A 95 -25.27 -1.99 -17.75
CA VAL A 95 -24.10 -1.12 -17.90
C VAL A 95 -22.86 -1.78 -17.30
N ALA A 96 -21.70 -1.51 -17.90
CA ALA A 96 -20.41 -2.03 -17.47
C ALA A 96 -19.35 -0.93 -17.52
N PHE A 97 -18.29 -1.10 -16.74
CA PHE A 97 -17.12 -0.22 -16.81
C PHE A 97 -16.03 -0.85 -17.67
N GLU A 98 -15.46 -0.07 -18.57
CA GLU A 98 -14.35 -0.48 -19.42
C GLU A 98 -13.21 0.54 -19.33
N TYR A 99 -11.99 0.06 -19.46
CA TYR A 99 -10.82 0.91 -19.55
C TYR A 99 -10.57 1.31 -21.00
N ASP A 100 -10.59 2.61 -21.29
CA ASP A 100 -10.15 3.14 -22.57
C ASP A 100 -8.63 3.39 -22.53
N PRO A 101 -7.81 2.57 -23.23
CA PRO A 101 -6.35 2.72 -23.22
C PRO A 101 -5.87 4.00 -23.93
N TYR A 102 -6.65 4.54 -24.87
CA TYR A 102 -6.27 5.74 -25.61
C TYR A 102 -6.44 7.00 -24.75
N GLN A 103 -7.53 7.05 -23.96
CA GLN A 103 -7.78 8.18 -23.06
C GLN A 103 -7.29 7.95 -21.63
N ARG A 104 -6.82 6.75 -21.31
CA ARG A 104 -6.41 6.30 -19.96
C ARG A 104 -7.48 6.59 -18.90
N LYS A 105 -8.74 6.33 -19.24
CA LYS A 105 -9.90 6.60 -18.36
C LYS A 105 -10.85 5.41 -18.32
N ILE A 106 -11.52 5.27 -17.20
CA ILE A 106 -12.67 4.38 -17.09
C ILE A 106 -13.86 5.02 -17.79
N ARG A 107 -14.60 4.20 -18.53
CA ARG A 107 -15.83 4.59 -19.21
C ARG A 107 -16.93 3.61 -18.87
N CYS A 108 -18.10 4.15 -18.57
CA CYS A 108 -19.30 3.33 -18.50
C CYS A 108 -19.90 3.15 -19.91
N LYS A 109 -20.18 1.91 -20.30
CA LYS A 109 -20.84 1.54 -21.56
C LYS A 109 -22.14 0.79 -21.29
N SER A 110 -23.11 0.97 -22.18
CA SER A 110 -24.37 0.24 -22.22
C SER A 110 -24.24 -1.02 -23.08
N HIS A 111 -24.66 -2.16 -22.56
CA HIS A 111 -24.72 -3.43 -23.27
C HIS A 111 -26.10 -4.06 -23.19
N PHE A 112 -26.42 -4.89 -24.18
CA PHE A 112 -27.65 -5.68 -24.21
C PHE A 112 -27.29 -7.15 -24.06
N ILE A 113 -27.97 -7.82 -23.14
CA ILE A 113 -27.72 -9.24 -22.85
C ILE A 113 -29.03 -10.03 -22.86
N THR A 114 -28.95 -11.32 -23.14
CA THR A 114 -30.06 -12.28 -23.06
C THR A 114 -29.52 -13.67 -22.72
N HIS A 115 -30.39 -14.65 -22.55
CA HIS A 115 -29.96 -16.03 -22.29
C HIS A 115 -29.03 -16.53 -23.41
N PRO A 116 -27.85 -17.09 -23.08
CA PRO A 116 -26.94 -17.65 -24.08
C PRO A 116 -27.61 -18.76 -24.90
N PRO A 117 -27.03 -19.15 -26.05
CA PRO A 117 -27.58 -20.20 -26.91
C PRO A 117 -27.75 -21.55 -26.20
N SER A 118 -26.97 -21.82 -25.15
CA SER A 118 -27.06 -23.04 -24.36
C SER A 118 -28.27 -23.09 -23.41
N GLU A 119 -28.87 -21.94 -23.08
CA GLU A 119 -30.02 -21.76 -22.18
C GLU A 119 -29.97 -22.53 -20.85
N LYS A 120 -28.75 -22.82 -20.37
CA LYS A 120 -28.53 -23.47 -19.06
C LYS A 120 -29.16 -22.64 -17.93
N PRO A 121 -29.61 -23.28 -16.84
CA PRO A 121 -30.04 -22.56 -15.64
C PRO A 121 -28.98 -21.53 -15.21
N ASP A 122 -29.42 -20.35 -14.78
CA ASP A 122 -28.59 -19.24 -14.26
C ASP A 122 -27.51 -18.70 -15.21
N SER A 123 -27.52 -19.11 -16.48
CA SER A 123 -26.50 -18.71 -17.44
C SER A 123 -26.48 -17.20 -17.72
N LEU A 124 -27.64 -16.54 -17.71
CA LEU A 124 -27.71 -15.07 -17.82
C LEU A 124 -27.12 -14.37 -16.59
N ILE A 125 -27.36 -14.91 -15.40
CA ILE A 125 -26.76 -14.39 -14.16
C ILE A 125 -25.24 -14.54 -14.26
N SER A 126 -24.74 -15.72 -14.66
CA SER A 126 -23.30 -15.94 -14.84
C SER A 126 -22.66 -14.96 -15.85
N VAL A 127 -23.36 -14.62 -16.93
CA VAL A 127 -22.89 -13.61 -17.91
C VAL A 127 -22.81 -12.23 -17.26
N PHE A 128 -23.82 -11.85 -16.47
CA PHE A 128 -23.81 -10.58 -15.73
C PHE A 128 -22.70 -10.52 -14.69
N GLU A 129 -22.51 -11.58 -13.90
CA GLU A 129 -21.44 -11.68 -12.91
C GLU A 129 -20.04 -11.52 -13.52
N GLU A 130 -19.82 -12.16 -14.67
CA GLU A 130 -18.56 -12.05 -15.41
C GLU A 130 -18.34 -10.64 -15.96
N MET A 131 -19.40 -9.95 -16.39
CA MET A 131 -19.34 -8.55 -16.83
C MET A 131 -18.97 -7.61 -15.66
N ILE A 132 -19.48 -7.88 -14.46
CA ILE A 132 -19.08 -7.14 -13.26
C ILE A 132 -17.60 -7.40 -12.93
N ASP A 133 -17.13 -8.65 -13.02
CA ASP A 133 -15.72 -8.96 -12.81
C ASP A 133 -14.80 -8.29 -13.84
N ALA A 134 -15.21 -8.25 -15.11
CA ALA A 134 -14.51 -7.48 -16.15
C ALA A 134 -14.46 -5.99 -15.82
N SER A 135 -15.55 -5.42 -15.28
CA SER A 135 -15.59 -4.02 -14.83
C SER A 135 -14.59 -3.76 -13.70
N VAL A 136 -14.47 -4.68 -12.74
CA VAL A 136 -13.49 -4.59 -11.65
C VAL A 136 -12.06 -4.68 -12.19
N SER A 137 -11.80 -5.59 -13.12
CA SER A 137 -10.48 -5.72 -13.79
C SER A 137 -10.12 -4.51 -14.66
N ALA A 138 -11.11 -3.82 -15.23
CA ALA A 138 -10.88 -2.54 -15.91
C ALA A 138 -10.36 -1.46 -14.95
N PHE A 139 -10.95 -1.35 -13.76
CA PHE A 139 -10.47 -0.44 -12.71
C PHE A 139 -9.06 -0.81 -12.21
N GLU A 140 -8.77 -2.10 -12.09
CA GLU A 140 -7.43 -2.62 -11.75
C GLU A 140 -6.38 -2.21 -12.80
N THR A 141 -6.69 -2.45 -14.08
CA THR A 141 -5.83 -2.05 -15.20
C THR A 141 -5.63 -0.52 -15.24
N TRP A 142 -6.70 0.23 -14.96
CA TRP A 142 -6.64 1.68 -14.92
C TRP A 142 -5.77 2.20 -13.78
N ILE A 143 -5.85 1.63 -12.57
CA ILE A 143 -4.97 2.07 -11.46
C ILE A 143 -3.51 1.79 -11.78
N GLU A 144 -3.17 0.66 -12.39
CA GLU A 144 -1.79 0.35 -12.76
C GLU A 144 -1.23 1.35 -13.79
N LEU A 145 -2.02 1.65 -14.82
CA LEU A 145 -1.59 2.45 -15.97
C LEU A 145 -1.78 3.96 -15.81
N ARG A 146 -2.59 4.43 -14.85
CA ARG A 146 -2.77 5.88 -14.62
C ARG A 146 -1.50 6.53 -14.11
N ASP A 147 -1.37 7.83 -14.34
CA ASP A 147 -0.27 8.60 -13.75
C ASP A 147 -0.44 8.76 -12.23
N SER A 148 0.67 8.98 -11.54
CA SER A 148 0.66 9.24 -10.10
C SER A 148 -0.03 10.55 -9.77
N ILE A 149 -0.85 10.52 -8.72
CA ILE A 149 -1.66 11.68 -8.32
C ILE A 149 -0.83 12.61 -7.45
N LYS A 150 -0.86 13.90 -7.80
CA LYS A 150 -0.22 14.96 -7.03
C LYS A 150 -0.97 15.17 -5.71
N ILE A 151 -0.22 15.13 -4.61
CA ILE A 151 -0.72 15.30 -3.24
C ILE A 151 -1.47 16.63 -3.03
N GLU A 152 -1.12 17.69 -3.77
CA GLU A 152 -1.77 19.00 -3.68
C GLU A 152 -3.24 18.95 -4.13
N GLY A 153 -3.56 18.11 -5.12
CA GLY A 153 -4.95 17.88 -5.53
C GLY A 153 -5.74 17.29 -4.37
N PHE A 154 -5.17 16.29 -3.71
CA PHE A 154 -5.78 15.59 -2.58
C PHE A 154 -6.04 16.50 -1.38
N LYS A 155 -5.05 17.30 -1.00
CA LYS A 155 -5.21 18.28 0.07
C LYS A 155 -6.36 19.26 -0.23
N LYS A 156 -6.46 19.78 -1.46
CA LYS A 156 -7.54 20.71 -1.85
C LYS A 156 -8.92 20.07 -1.75
N ILE A 157 -9.07 18.80 -2.11
CA ILE A 157 -10.35 18.09 -1.96
C ILE A 157 -10.71 17.96 -0.48
N LEU A 158 -9.77 17.48 0.34
CA LEU A 158 -10.02 17.31 1.77
C LEU A 158 -10.37 18.64 2.44
N GLU A 159 -9.71 19.73 2.06
CA GLU A 159 -10.05 21.08 2.51
C GLU A 159 -11.43 21.53 2.03
N LYS A 160 -11.76 21.36 0.74
CA LYS A 160 -13.09 21.69 0.21
C LYS A 160 -14.19 20.92 0.97
N GLN A 161 -13.91 19.67 1.32
CA GLN A 161 -14.84 18.81 2.05
C GLN A 161 -15.05 19.24 3.50
N LEU A 162 -14.00 19.73 4.15
CA LEU A 162 -14.13 20.33 5.47
C LEU A 162 -15.07 21.56 5.49
N HIS A 163 -15.18 22.29 4.37
CA HIS A 163 -16.04 23.47 4.25
C HIS A 163 -17.46 23.15 3.72
N GLY A 164 -17.84 21.87 3.63
CA GLY A 164 -19.18 21.46 3.20
C GLY A 164 -19.40 21.58 1.70
N GLY A 165 -18.36 21.44 0.88
CA GLY A 165 -18.54 21.31 -0.56
C GLY A 165 -19.46 20.14 -0.91
N GLU A 166 -20.03 20.18 -2.10
CA GLU A 166 -20.68 19.02 -2.71
C GLU A 166 -19.93 18.74 -4.01
N ASP A 167 -19.65 17.46 -4.26
CA ASP A 167 -18.95 16.94 -5.43
C ASP A 167 -17.42 17.22 -5.52
N TYR A 168 -16.66 16.13 -5.45
CA TYR A 168 -15.19 16.09 -5.41
C TYR A 168 -14.57 15.22 -6.50
N SER A 169 -15.39 14.35 -7.10
CA SER A 169 -14.98 13.28 -8.02
C SER A 169 -14.20 13.80 -9.25
N GLU A 170 -14.54 14.98 -9.74
CA GLU A 170 -13.94 15.57 -10.94
C GLU A 170 -12.55 16.17 -10.71
N GLN A 171 -12.17 16.41 -9.44
CA GLN A 171 -10.95 17.16 -9.10
C GLN A 171 -9.73 16.26 -8.93
N ILE A 172 -9.93 14.97 -8.63
CA ILE A 172 -8.87 13.97 -8.51
C ILE A 172 -9.33 12.67 -9.13
N GLY A 173 -8.56 12.18 -10.10
CA GLY A 173 -8.87 10.92 -10.78
C GLY A 173 -9.04 9.72 -9.85
N SER A 174 -8.39 9.66 -8.67
CA SER A 174 -8.53 8.54 -7.71
C SER A 174 -9.75 8.56 -6.81
N LEU A 175 -10.44 9.69 -6.65
CA LEU A 175 -11.63 9.76 -5.81
C LEU A 175 -12.85 9.55 -6.69
N ILE A 176 -13.45 8.37 -6.61
CA ILE A 176 -14.49 7.95 -7.54
C ILE A 176 -15.83 7.83 -6.80
N ASP A 177 -16.86 8.42 -7.40
CA ASP A 177 -18.25 8.14 -7.09
C ASP A 177 -18.81 7.27 -8.23
N ILE A 178 -18.95 5.98 -7.96
CA ILE A 178 -19.35 4.99 -8.97
C ILE A 178 -20.76 5.28 -9.48
N ASP A 179 -21.67 5.70 -8.60
CA ASP A 179 -23.05 6.00 -8.97
C ASP A 179 -23.11 7.22 -9.90
N LYS A 180 -22.36 8.27 -9.57
CA LYS A 180 -22.23 9.45 -10.43
C LYS A 180 -21.62 9.11 -11.79
N GLU A 181 -20.59 8.26 -11.85
CA GLU A 181 -19.97 7.87 -13.13
C GLU A 181 -20.92 7.12 -14.07
N ILE A 182 -21.87 6.38 -13.52
CA ILE A 182 -22.95 5.74 -14.30
C ILE A 182 -23.97 6.81 -14.73
N ARG A 183 -24.50 7.59 -13.77
CA ARG A 183 -25.64 8.48 -14.01
C ARG A 183 -25.32 9.74 -14.83
N THR A 184 -24.08 10.19 -14.85
CA THR A 184 -23.64 11.35 -15.66
C THR A 184 -23.60 11.06 -17.16
N LYS A 185 -23.78 9.81 -17.59
CA LYS A 185 -23.80 9.45 -19.01
C LYS A 185 -25.19 9.63 -19.61
N ASN A 186 -25.25 10.35 -20.72
CA ASN A 186 -26.42 10.38 -21.58
C ASN A 186 -26.49 9.08 -22.38
N TYR A 187 -27.10 8.04 -21.80
CA TYR A 187 -27.42 6.83 -22.52
C TYR A 187 -28.54 7.10 -23.52
N GLU A 188 -28.38 6.62 -24.76
CA GLU A 188 -29.41 6.80 -25.80
C GLU A 188 -30.68 6.00 -25.50
N LEU A 189 -30.56 4.91 -24.76
CA LEU A 189 -31.66 4.21 -24.12
C LEU A 189 -31.47 4.30 -22.62
N GLN A 190 -32.47 4.78 -21.89
CA GLN A 190 -32.38 4.93 -20.45
C GLN A 190 -32.31 3.54 -19.79
N ALA A 191 -31.27 3.31 -19.01
CA ALA A 191 -31.14 2.14 -18.16
C ALA A 191 -32.05 2.29 -16.93
N SER A 192 -32.52 1.19 -16.34
CA SER A 192 -33.35 1.28 -15.14
C SER A 192 -32.51 1.71 -13.93
N ASP A 193 -33.08 2.57 -13.08
CA ASP A 193 -32.41 3.04 -11.87
C ASP A 193 -32.00 1.88 -10.96
N GLU A 194 -32.87 0.88 -10.82
CA GLU A 194 -32.58 -0.32 -10.05
C GLU A 194 -31.34 -1.07 -10.57
N MET A 195 -31.20 -1.24 -11.88
CA MET A 195 -30.02 -1.91 -12.46
C MET A 195 -28.75 -1.09 -12.23
N MET A 196 -28.82 0.24 -12.40
CA MET A 196 -27.68 1.13 -12.15
C MET A 196 -27.22 1.08 -10.70
N ASP A 197 -28.15 1.09 -9.74
CA ASP A 197 -27.86 0.96 -8.32
C ASP A 197 -27.19 -0.39 -8.00
N TYR A 198 -27.70 -1.48 -8.56
CA TYR A 198 -27.11 -2.82 -8.39
C TYR A 198 -25.69 -2.90 -8.95
N VAL A 199 -25.45 -2.38 -10.16
CA VAL A 199 -24.11 -2.37 -10.77
C VAL A 199 -23.15 -1.52 -9.93
N ALA A 200 -23.59 -0.31 -9.51
CA ALA A 200 -22.76 0.57 -8.70
C ALA A 200 -22.34 -0.09 -7.38
N GLN A 201 -23.30 -0.70 -6.69
CA GLN A 201 -23.08 -1.37 -5.41
C GLN A 201 -22.18 -2.60 -5.56
N GLU A 202 -22.42 -3.44 -6.57
CA GLU A 202 -21.68 -4.69 -6.75
C GLU A 202 -20.23 -4.42 -7.18
N VAL A 203 -20.01 -3.50 -8.12
CA VAL A 203 -18.66 -3.07 -8.53
C VAL A 203 -17.91 -2.47 -7.33
N ARG A 204 -18.54 -1.56 -6.58
CA ARG A 204 -17.95 -0.97 -5.37
C ARG A 204 -17.58 -2.03 -4.33
N SER A 205 -18.50 -2.96 -4.05
CA SER A 205 -18.31 -4.04 -3.08
C SER A 205 -17.11 -4.92 -3.46
N ARG A 206 -16.99 -5.30 -4.74
CA ARG A 206 -15.88 -6.12 -5.23
C ARG A 206 -14.55 -5.39 -5.23
N LEU A 207 -14.52 -4.12 -5.62
CA LEU A 207 -13.30 -3.29 -5.56
C LEU A 207 -12.74 -3.21 -4.14
N ILE A 208 -13.62 -3.02 -3.14
CA ILE A 208 -13.25 -3.00 -1.73
C ILE A 208 -12.80 -4.39 -1.26
N LYS A 209 -13.55 -5.45 -1.59
CA LYS A 209 -13.23 -6.83 -1.20
C LYS A 209 -11.89 -7.31 -1.76
N ARG A 210 -11.55 -6.90 -2.99
CA ARG A 210 -10.26 -7.18 -3.63
C ARG A 210 -9.13 -6.24 -3.17
N LYS A 211 -9.41 -5.28 -2.26
CA LYS A 211 -8.45 -4.28 -1.76
C LYS A 211 -7.84 -3.38 -2.85
N ILE A 212 -8.55 -3.20 -3.96
CA ILE A 212 -8.18 -2.28 -5.05
C ILE A 212 -8.60 -0.85 -4.67
N ALA A 213 -9.73 -0.72 -3.97
CA ALA A 213 -10.30 0.55 -3.56
C ALA A 213 -10.46 0.64 -2.04
N ILE A 214 -10.27 1.85 -1.51
CA ILE A 214 -10.40 2.20 -0.11
C ILE A 214 -11.75 2.89 0.10
N PRO A 215 -12.64 2.37 0.96
CA PRO A 215 -13.90 3.03 1.23
C PRO A 215 -13.66 4.30 2.06
N LEU A 216 -14.11 5.46 1.58
CA LEU A 216 -14.04 6.71 2.35
C LEU A 216 -15.41 7.16 2.87
N SER A 217 -16.47 6.92 2.11
CA SER A 217 -17.85 7.14 2.52
C SER A 217 -18.76 6.16 1.78
N PRO A 218 -20.08 6.15 2.02
CA PRO A 218 -21.01 5.33 1.22
C PRO A 218 -20.91 5.63 -0.28
N LYS A 219 -20.62 6.89 -0.63
CA LYS A 219 -20.55 7.36 -2.01
C LYS A 219 -19.15 7.20 -2.60
N TYR A 220 -18.12 7.57 -1.85
CA TYR A 220 -16.78 7.70 -2.40
C TYR A 220 -15.89 6.51 -2.08
N ILE A 221 -15.16 6.08 -3.11
CA ILE A 221 -13.99 5.21 -2.98
C ILE A 221 -12.74 5.95 -3.41
N LEU A 222 -11.63 5.64 -2.75
CA LEU A 222 -10.31 6.15 -3.10
C LEU A 222 -9.46 5.02 -3.66
N MET A 223 -8.94 5.20 -4.86
CA MET A 223 -8.11 4.19 -5.52
C MET A 223 -6.67 4.68 -5.60
N LEU A 224 -5.75 4.06 -4.86
CA LEU A 224 -4.35 4.48 -4.75
C LEU A 224 -3.39 3.42 -5.27
N LYS A 225 -2.26 3.85 -5.86
CA LYS A 225 -1.08 3.00 -6.01
C LYS A 225 -0.41 2.80 -4.65
N GLU A 226 0.29 1.68 -4.46
CA GLU A 226 1.03 1.43 -3.20
C GLU A 226 2.00 2.58 -2.88
N SER A 227 2.70 3.10 -3.90
CA SER A 227 3.62 4.24 -3.76
C SER A 227 2.97 5.56 -3.32
N GLU A 228 1.67 5.74 -3.54
CA GLU A 228 0.93 6.96 -3.17
C GLU A 228 0.38 6.91 -1.74
N THR A 229 0.36 5.73 -1.13
CA THR A 229 -0.32 5.46 0.15
C THR A 229 0.18 6.36 1.28
N LEU A 230 1.49 6.45 1.44
CA LEU A 230 2.11 7.18 2.55
C LEU A 230 1.89 8.69 2.42
N GLU A 231 2.01 9.23 1.21
CA GLU A 231 1.74 10.64 0.92
C GLU A 231 0.27 11.02 1.22
N HIS A 232 -0.69 10.18 0.80
CA HIS A 232 -2.10 10.43 1.05
C HIS A 232 -2.45 10.30 2.54
N PHE A 233 -1.86 9.32 3.23
CA PHE A 233 -2.00 9.16 4.67
C PHE A 233 -1.48 10.41 5.42
N GLU A 234 -0.30 10.91 5.07
CA GLU A 234 0.29 12.09 5.69
C GLU A 234 -0.48 13.38 5.39
N ALA A 235 -1.01 13.54 4.17
CA ALA A 235 -1.87 14.66 3.81
C ALA A 235 -3.15 14.69 4.66
N ALA A 236 -3.83 13.55 4.79
CA ALA A 236 -5.01 13.43 5.63
C ALA A 236 -4.68 13.65 7.11
N SER A 237 -3.54 13.12 7.57
CA SER A 237 -3.04 13.30 8.95
C SER A 237 -2.80 14.78 9.27
N ASN A 238 -2.22 15.53 8.33
CA ASN A 238 -2.00 16.97 8.51
C ASN A 238 -3.32 17.72 8.72
N ILE A 239 -4.34 17.43 7.91
CA ILE A 239 -5.66 18.07 8.04
C ILE A 239 -6.35 17.66 9.34
N LEU A 240 -6.21 16.40 9.76
CA LEU A 240 -6.71 15.93 11.05
C LEU A 240 -6.12 16.78 12.19
N GLU A 241 -4.79 16.91 12.25
CA GLU A 241 -4.09 17.61 13.33
C GLU A 241 -4.28 19.13 13.31
N THR A 242 -4.27 19.75 12.13
CA THR A 242 -4.27 21.22 12.00
C THR A 242 -5.66 21.86 11.92
N ARG A 243 -6.70 21.08 11.62
CA ARG A 243 -8.06 21.61 11.40
C ARG A 243 -9.12 20.83 12.18
N ILE A 244 -9.18 19.51 12.01
CA ILE A 244 -10.27 18.70 12.56
C ILE A 244 -10.16 18.60 14.09
N LEU A 245 -9.04 18.14 14.64
CA LEU A 245 -8.89 17.98 16.09
C LEU A 245 -9.05 19.31 16.85
N PRO A 246 -8.45 20.44 16.41
CA PRO A 246 -8.67 21.73 17.06
C PRO A 246 -10.14 22.14 17.13
N SER A 247 -10.92 21.86 16.07
CA SER A 247 -12.37 22.15 16.04
C SER A 247 -13.19 21.31 17.02
N LEU A 248 -12.69 20.14 17.41
CA LEU A 248 -13.38 19.18 18.28
C LEU A 248 -12.93 19.26 19.75
N LYS A 249 -11.71 19.75 20.00
CA LYS A 249 -11.14 19.91 21.36
C LYS A 249 -11.84 20.97 22.22
N THR A 250 -12.87 21.65 21.70
CA THR A 250 -13.76 22.50 22.49
C THR A 250 -14.54 21.70 23.54
N ASP A 251 -14.77 20.41 23.30
CA ASP A 251 -15.40 19.51 24.27
C ASP A 251 -14.36 18.88 25.21
N PRO A 252 -14.48 19.07 26.54
CA PRO A 252 -13.54 18.51 27.51
C PRO A 252 -13.44 16.98 27.47
N GLY A 253 -14.53 16.27 27.20
CA GLY A 253 -14.55 14.80 27.19
C GLY A 253 -13.78 14.23 26.01
N PHE A 254 -13.94 14.83 24.83
CA PHE A 254 -13.15 14.49 23.64
C PHE A 254 -11.67 14.84 23.84
N LYS A 255 -11.40 16.05 24.37
CA LYS A 255 -10.04 16.54 24.61
C LYS A 255 -9.24 15.59 25.50
N GLN A 256 -9.80 15.12 26.61
CA GLN A 256 -9.11 14.20 27.52
C GLN A 256 -8.67 12.90 26.82
N LYS A 257 -9.53 12.31 25.97
CA LYS A 257 -9.19 11.08 25.25
C LYS A 257 -8.07 11.28 24.24
N VAL A 258 -8.13 12.37 23.46
CA VAL A 258 -7.10 12.70 22.48
C VAL A 258 -5.78 13.04 23.18
N ASP A 259 -5.82 13.81 24.26
CA ASP A 259 -4.61 14.21 24.99
C ASP A 259 -3.93 13.00 25.64
N LYS A 260 -4.68 11.97 26.06
CA LYS A 260 -4.11 10.68 26.49
C LYS A 260 -3.31 10.01 25.36
N ILE A 261 -3.85 9.98 24.15
CA ILE A 261 -3.16 9.39 22.98
C ILE A 261 -1.89 10.20 22.65
N VAL A 262 -1.96 11.53 22.72
CA VAL A 262 -0.80 12.41 22.50
C VAL A 262 0.28 12.15 23.55
N LEU A 263 -0.08 11.94 24.82
CA LEU A 263 0.89 11.60 25.88
C LEU A 263 1.58 10.25 25.62
N GLU A 264 0.83 9.24 25.17
CA GLU A 264 1.39 7.94 24.76
C GLU A 264 2.36 8.10 23.57
N GLU A 265 1.99 8.90 22.58
CA GLU A 265 2.83 9.21 21.40
C GLU A 265 4.11 9.95 21.79
N LEU A 266 4.03 10.95 22.68
CA LEU A 266 5.20 11.65 23.21
C LEU A 266 6.14 10.68 23.92
N THR A 267 5.60 9.79 24.76
CA THR A 267 6.39 8.78 25.47
C THR A 267 7.10 7.83 24.51
N TYR A 268 6.42 7.42 23.44
CA TYR A 268 7.00 6.59 22.39
C TYR A 268 8.15 7.31 21.65
N ASN A 269 7.95 8.59 21.32
CA ASN A 269 8.94 9.40 20.60
C ASN A 269 10.11 9.91 21.47
N VAL A 270 10.10 9.66 22.78
CA VAL A 270 11.27 9.93 23.66
C VAL A 270 12.44 9.00 23.29
N GLU A 271 12.16 7.82 22.74
CA GLU A 271 13.23 6.96 22.22
C GLU A 271 13.91 7.60 21.00
N LYS A 272 15.23 7.79 21.07
CA LYS A 272 16.04 8.46 20.02
C LYS A 272 15.90 7.86 18.62
N PHE A 273 15.51 6.58 18.53
CA PHE A 273 15.35 5.82 17.29
C PHE A 273 14.00 5.13 17.20
N SER A 274 12.93 5.82 17.60
CA SER A 274 11.56 5.31 17.46
C SER A 274 11.15 5.20 15.99
N VAL A 275 10.61 4.04 15.60
CA VAL A 275 10.05 3.82 14.26
C VAL A 275 8.78 4.65 14.12
N LYS A 276 8.63 5.41 13.03
CA LYS A 276 7.38 6.14 12.79
C LYS A 276 6.21 5.16 12.70
N THR A 277 5.11 5.46 13.39
CA THR A 277 3.91 4.62 13.41
C THR A 277 2.67 5.40 12.95
N ALA A 278 1.80 4.73 12.20
CA ALA A 278 0.49 5.24 11.80
C ALA A 278 -0.55 5.09 12.92
N SER A 279 -0.29 4.24 13.93
CA SER A 279 -1.29 3.83 14.92
C SER A 279 -1.80 4.98 15.79
N PHE A 280 -0.94 5.89 16.25
CA PHE A 280 -1.36 7.02 17.07
C PHE A 280 -2.32 7.94 16.31
N THR A 281 -2.00 8.26 15.05
CA THR A 281 -2.87 9.08 14.20
C THR A 281 -4.19 8.39 13.90
N ALA A 282 -4.16 7.08 13.65
CA ALA A 282 -5.38 6.29 13.45
C ALA A 282 -6.26 6.23 14.71
N LYS A 283 -5.67 6.11 15.91
CA LYS A 283 -6.42 6.20 17.19
C LYS A 283 -7.10 7.57 17.33
N LYS A 284 -6.41 8.67 17.05
CA LYS A 284 -7.00 10.03 17.07
C LYS A 284 -8.16 10.15 16.07
N ALA A 285 -7.98 9.63 14.85
CA ALA A 285 -9.02 9.61 13.82
C ALA A 285 -10.26 8.79 14.26
N LYS A 286 -10.06 7.63 14.89
CA LYS A 286 -11.15 6.79 15.43
C LYS A 286 -11.94 7.52 16.51
N GLU A 287 -11.28 8.22 17.44
CA GLU A 287 -11.98 9.05 18.43
C GLU A 287 -12.76 10.20 17.76
N ALA A 288 -12.17 10.87 16.75
CA ALA A 288 -12.85 11.94 16.00
C ALA A 288 -14.11 11.42 15.28
N ARG A 289 -14.04 10.22 14.69
CA ARG A 289 -15.19 9.55 14.07
C ARG A 289 -16.31 9.28 15.07
N VAL A 290 -15.98 8.69 16.21
CA VAL A 290 -16.95 8.38 17.27
C VAL A 290 -17.61 9.65 17.79
N TYR A 291 -16.83 10.71 18.01
CA TYR A 291 -17.37 11.99 18.48
C TYR A 291 -18.37 12.62 17.51
N ARG A 292 -18.09 12.54 16.20
CA ARG A 292 -18.99 13.04 15.15
C ARG A 292 -20.25 12.18 14.96
N GLY A 293 -20.45 11.13 15.76
CA GLY A 293 -21.57 10.19 15.60
C GLY A 293 -21.47 9.35 14.33
N GLY A 294 -20.27 9.27 13.76
CA GLY A 294 -20.03 8.62 12.47
C GLY A 294 -20.09 7.10 12.60
N ASN A 295 -21.24 6.53 12.28
CA ASN A 295 -21.24 5.25 11.56
C ASN A 295 -20.70 5.53 10.14
N SER A 296 -20.06 4.54 9.51
CA SER A 296 -19.50 4.64 8.14
C SER A 296 -20.52 5.00 7.03
N GLU A 297 -21.76 5.26 7.41
CA GLU A 297 -22.93 5.50 6.56
C GLU A 297 -23.29 6.99 6.40
N ILE A 298 -22.65 7.90 7.13
CA ILE A 298 -22.99 9.33 7.11
C ILE A 298 -21.79 10.14 6.66
N ASP A 299 -21.98 10.98 5.64
CA ASP A 299 -20.98 11.96 5.22
C ASP A 299 -21.07 13.22 6.10
N TYR A 300 -19.93 13.71 6.57
CA TYR A 300 -19.82 14.88 7.43
C TYR A 300 -18.49 15.60 7.20
N PRO A 301 -18.40 16.91 7.48
CA PRO A 301 -17.15 17.66 7.29
C PRO A 301 -15.95 17.02 8.00
N GLY A 302 -14.92 16.67 7.23
CA GLY A 302 -13.71 15.96 7.68
C GLY A 302 -13.75 14.43 7.54
N SER A 303 -14.90 13.82 7.19
CA SER A 303 -15.09 12.37 7.04
C SER A 303 -14.04 11.74 6.10
N LEU A 304 -13.78 12.35 4.94
CA LEU A 304 -12.80 11.84 3.97
C LEU A 304 -11.40 11.73 4.57
N SER A 305 -10.97 12.73 5.35
CA SER A 305 -9.65 12.71 5.99
C SER A 305 -9.59 11.61 7.06
N ILE A 306 -10.62 11.52 7.89
CA ILE A 306 -10.72 10.53 8.97
C ILE A 306 -10.72 9.10 8.41
N GLU A 307 -11.58 8.82 7.43
CA GLU A 307 -11.71 7.49 6.84
C GLU A 307 -10.47 7.13 6.01
N THR A 308 -9.81 8.09 5.37
CA THR A 308 -8.51 7.84 4.70
C THR A 308 -7.48 7.33 5.71
N ILE A 309 -7.34 7.98 6.86
CA ILE A 309 -6.38 7.58 7.90
C ILE A 309 -6.73 6.19 8.44
N ILE A 310 -7.99 5.95 8.79
CA ILE A 310 -8.43 4.69 9.39
C ILE A 310 -8.21 3.52 8.44
N ASN A 311 -8.57 3.67 7.17
CA ASN A 311 -8.47 2.57 6.20
C ASN A 311 -7.03 2.35 5.69
N LEU A 312 -6.16 3.36 5.76
CA LEU A 312 -4.75 3.24 5.36
C LEU A 312 -3.80 2.87 6.50
N GLU A 313 -4.25 2.79 7.75
CA GLU A 313 -3.42 2.51 8.94
C GLU A 313 -2.46 1.33 8.72
N THR A 314 -2.97 0.17 8.33
CA THR A 314 -2.18 -1.06 8.16
C THR A 314 -1.16 -0.94 7.03
N SER A 315 -1.56 -0.33 5.91
CA SER A 315 -0.67 -0.16 4.74
C SER A 315 0.42 0.86 5.02
N ALA A 316 0.08 1.98 5.67
CA ALA A 316 1.04 2.99 6.10
C ALA A 316 2.05 2.43 7.12
N GLU A 317 1.59 1.63 8.08
CA GLU A 317 2.46 0.98 9.07
C GLU A 317 3.48 0.04 8.40
N LYS A 318 3.03 -0.78 7.44
CA LYS A 318 3.90 -1.66 6.66
C LYS A 318 4.96 -0.86 5.89
N LEU A 319 4.56 0.26 5.28
CA LEU A 319 5.48 1.12 4.54
C LEU A 319 6.50 1.79 5.47
N TYR A 320 6.09 2.35 6.61
CA TYR A 320 7.03 2.91 7.59
C TYR A 320 8.05 1.88 8.08
N GLN A 321 7.62 0.64 8.36
CA GLN A 321 8.54 -0.43 8.75
C GLN A 321 9.51 -0.81 7.64
N THR A 322 9.06 -0.77 6.38
CA THR A 322 9.91 -1.04 5.21
C THR A 322 10.97 0.05 5.05
N THR A 323 10.55 1.32 5.09
CA THR A 323 11.46 2.47 5.04
C THR A 323 12.46 2.45 6.19
N TRP A 324 12.03 2.08 7.40
CA TRP A 324 12.94 1.93 8.55
C TRP A 324 14.00 0.84 8.33
N LYS A 325 13.60 -0.31 7.79
CA LYS A 325 14.53 -1.41 7.46
C LYS A 325 15.55 -1.00 6.40
N GLU A 326 15.10 -0.27 5.38
CA GLU A 326 15.97 0.29 4.34
C GLU A 326 16.96 1.30 4.93
N GLU A 327 16.50 2.19 5.81
CA GLU A 327 17.37 3.13 6.52
C GLU A 327 18.39 2.42 7.41
N CYS A 328 17.96 1.40 8.16
CA CYS A 328 18.87 0.57 8.97
C CYS A 328 19.93 -0.10 8.09
N THR A 329 19.55 -0.67 6.95
CA THR A 329 20.47 -1.31 6.01
C THR A 329 21.45 -0.29 5.41
N LYS A 330 20.97 0.91 5.08
CA LYS A 330 21.82 2.01 4.61
C LYS A 330 22.85 2.40 5.66
N ARG A 331 22.44 2.56 6.93
CA ARG A 331 23.35 2.89 8.06
C ARG A 331 24.38 1.77 8.30
N ILE A 332 23.98 0.50 8.22
CA ILE A 332 24.90 -0.65 8.31
C ILE A 332 25.94 -0.58 7.18
N ASN A 333 25.50 -0.34 5.95
CA ASN A 333 26.38 -0.24 4.79
C ASN A 333 27.33 0.97 4.89
N GLU A 334 26.86 2.11 5.38
CA GLU A 334 27.68 3.30 5.63
C GLU A 334 28.74 3.03 6.70
N PHE A 335 28.39 2.28 7.75
CA PHE A 335 29.34 1.85 8.77
C PHE A 335 30.41 0.89 8.22
N LYS A 336 30.00 -0.08 7.38
CA LYS A 336 30.89 -1.11 6.82
C LYS A 336 31.81 -0.58 5.72
N ARG A 337 31.35 0.38 4.92
CA ARG A 337 32.07 0.92 3.76
C ARG A 337 33.54 1.27 4.04
N PRO A 338 33.91 2.03 5.09
CA PRO A 338 35.32 2.34 5.36
C PRO A 338 36.15 1.10 5.71
N LEU A 339 35.56 0.11 6.39
CA LEU A 339 36.26 -1.11 6.82
C LEU A 339 36.51 -2.10 5.67
N GLN A 340 35.60 -2.16 4.69
CA GLN A 340 35.69 -3.07 3.54
C GLN A 340 36.62 -2.55 2.43
N ALA A 341 36.68 -1.23 2.24
CA ALA A 341 37.58 -0.58 1.29
C ALA A 341 38.55 0.35 2.03
N PRO A 342 39.46 -0.22 2.85
CA PRO A 342 40.31 0.56 3.72
C PRO A 342 41.25 1.45 2.90
N SER A 343 41.29 2.73 3.25
CA SER A 343 42.35 3.64 2.84
C SER A 343 43.63 3.35 3.63
N SER A 344 44.74 4.03 3.34
CA SER A 344 45.97 3.90 4.14
C SER A 344 45.86 4.47 5.56
N ARG A 345 44.71 5.03 5.98
CA ARG A 345 44.49 5.59 7.32
C ARG A 345 44.01 4.53 8.30
N SER A 346 44.55 4.54 9.52
CA SER A 346 44.21 3.63 10.63
C SER A 346 42.71 3.56 10.92
N ASP A 347 42.01 4.70 10.85
CA ASP A 347 40.59 4.82 11.19
C ASP A 347 39.67 4.15 10.16
N SER A 348 40.22 3.79 8.99
CA SER A 348 39.53 2.97 7.99
C SER A 348 39.86 1.48 8.10
N LEU A 349 40.80 1.09 8.97
CA LEU A 349 41.18 -0.30 9.19
C LEU A 349 40.45 -0.91 10.41
N ILE A 350 40.08 -0.08 11.39
CA ILE A 350 39.47 -0.50 12.65
C ILE A 350 38.60 0.60 13.23
N THR A 351 37.44 0.21 13.75
CA THR A 351 36.52 1.13 14.43
C THR A 351 36.41 0.78 15.90
N PHE A 352 36.56 1.79 16.75
CA PHE A 352 36.38 1.70 18.20
C PHE A 352 35.14 2.50 18.61
N ILE A 353 34.21 1.87 19.32
CA ILE A 353 32.97 2.49 19.79
C ILE A 353 32.89 2.30 21.29
N LYS A 354 32.82 3.39 22.06
CA LYS A 354 32.66 3.27 23.50
C LYS A 354 31.24 2.83 23.84
N GLN A 355 31.06 2.22 25.02
CA GLN A 355 29.75 1.80 25.50
C GLN A 355 28.72 2.94 25.53
N GLU A 356 29.14 4.15 25.89
CA GLU A 356 28.31 5.36 25.90
C GLU A 356 27.80 5.75 24.51
N ASP A 357 28.58 5.48 23.47
CA ASP A 357 28.26 5.83 22.08
C ASP A 357 27.27 4.85 21.43
N ILE A 358 27.03 3.68 22.03
CA ILE A 358 26.04 2.71 21.52
C ILE A 358 24.64 3.31 21.47
N ALA A 359 24.31 4.20 22.41
CA ALA A 359 23.04 4.91 22.43
C ALA A 359 22.82 5.80 21.19
N ASN A 360 23.84 6.00 20.35
CA ASN A 360 23.76 6.71 19.07
C ASN A 360 23.44 5.79 17.87
N PHE A 361 23.25 4.49 18.10
CA PHE A 361 22.85 3.53 17.07
C PHE A 361 21.44 3.02 17.32
N PRO A 362 20.62 2.83 16.27
CA PRO A 362 19.40 2.03 16.38
C PRO A 362 19.74 0.63 16.90
N LYS A 363 18.86 0.06 17.74
CA LYS A 363 19.09 -1.25 18.38
C LYS A 363 19.29 -2.34 17.33
N GLU A 364 18.51 -2.30 16.24
CA GLU A 364 18.55 -3.22 15.11
C GLU A 364 19.86 -3.10 14.33
N VAL A 365 20.32 -1.86 14.10
CA VAL A 365 21.61 -1.60 13.42
C VAL A 365 22.75 -2.15 14.27
N TRP A 366 22.77 -1.84 15.57
CA TRP A 366 23.81 -2.34 16.47
C TRP A 366 23.84 -3.86 16.54
N ALA A 367 22.68 -4.50 16.72
CA ALA A 367 22.57 -5.95 16.75
C ALA A 367 23.03 -6.60 15.44
N ALA A 368 22.72 -5.99 14.29
CA ALA A 368 23.18 -6.46 12.99
C ALA A 368 24.70 -6.33 12.83
N LEU A 369 25.30 -5.22 13.27
CA LEU A 369 26.75 -5.02 13.20
C LEU A 369 27.53 -6.01 14.07
N VAL A 370 27.05 -6.28 15.29
CA VAL A 370 27.70 -7.22 16.23
C VAL A 370 27.68 -8.66 15.71
N ASN A 371 26.64 -9.04 14.96
CA ASN A 371 26.47 -10.38 14.39
C ASN A 371 26.80 -10.42 12.88
N ASP A 372 27.50 -9.41 12.36
CA ASP A 372 27.77 -9.30 10.92
C ASP A 372 28.78 -10.36 10.45
N ASN A 373 28.49 -11.02 9.32
CA ASN A 373 29.34 -12.09 8.81
C ASN A 373 30.67 -11.60 8.20
N GLU A 374 30.77 -10.31 7.86
CA GLU A 374 31.93 -9.72 7.19
C GLU A 374 32.81 -8.90 8.13
N LEU A 375 32.40 -8.76 9.39
CA LEU A 375 33.16 -8.07 10.44
C LEU A 375 33.60 -9.06 11.53
N TYR A 376 34.80 -8.87 12.05
CA TYR A 376 35.18 -9.34 13.37
C TYR A 376 34.73 -8.34 14.41
N TYR A 377 34.21 -8.85 15.52
CA TYR A 377 33.74 -8.09 16.65
C TYR A 377 34.36 -8.61 17.94
N SER A 378 34.69 -7.70 18.85
CA SER A 378 35.05 -8.05 20.23
C SER A 378 34.68 -6.92 21.20
N LYS A 379 34.63 -7.27 22.49
CA LYS A 379 34.44 -6.31 23.59
C LYS A 379 35.71 -6.23 24.42
N TRP A 380 36.32 -5.05 24.48
CA TRP A 380 37.47 -4.80 25.35
C TRP A 380 37.06 -4.01 26.58
N GLN A 381 37.32 -4.56 27.77
CA GLN A 381 37.00 -3.93 29.05
C GLN A 381 38.22 -3.24 29.64
N SER A 382 38.07 -1.96 29.95
CA SER A 382 39.01 -1.18 30.77
C SER A 382 38.40 -0.95 32.16
N PRO A 383 39.20 -0.53 33.16
CA PRO A 383 38.68 -0.22 34.50
C PRO A 383 37.60 0.87 34.52
N THR A 384 37.55 1.73 33.50
CA THR A 384 36.66 2.90 33.45
C THR A 384 35.58 2.81 32.36
N SER A 385 35.73 1.94 31.36
CA SER A 385 34.83 1.87 30.22
C SER A 385 34.94 0.55 29.44
N THR A 386 33.88 0.19 28.71
CA THR A 386 33.92 -0.90 27.72
C THR A 386 33.99 -0.29 26.32
N VAL A 387 34.86 -0.84 25.48
CA VAL A 387 35.03 -0.45 24.07
C VAL A 387 34.72 -1.62 23.17
N HIS A 388 33.92 -1.37 22.14
CA HIS A 388 33.55 -2.30 21.10
C HIS A 388 34.44 -2.09 19.90
N VAL A 389 35.00 -3.18 19.39
CA VAL A 389 35.99 -3.15 18.32
C VAL A 389 35.44 -3.87 17.11
N PHE A 390 35.51 -3.22 15.94
CA PHE A 390 35.11 -3.78 14.66
C PHE A 390 36.26 -3.73 13.66
N ILE A 391 36.51 -4.84 12.97
CA ILE A 391 37.52 -4.96 11.90
C ILE A 391 36.91 -5.78 10.76
N SER A 392 37.26 -5.49 9.51
CA SER A 392 36.85 -6.35 8.38
C SER A 392 37.45 -7.76 8.50
N LYS A 393 36.69 -8.79 8.11
CA LYS A 393 37.19 -10.17 7.96
C LYS A 393 38.12 -10.34 6.75
N ASN A 394 39.15 -9.50 6.67
CA ASN A 394 40.21 -9.58 5.66
C ASN A 394 41.57 -9.69 6.37
N PRO A 395 42.23 -10.86 6.34
CA PRO A 395 43.52 -11.08 7.00
C PRO A 395 44.61 -10.07 6.62
N LYS A 396 44.56 -9.49 5.41
CA LYS A 396 45.54 -8.47 4.97
C LYS A 396 45.45 -7.19 5.81
N VAL A 397 44.26 -6.85 6.33
CA VAL A 397 44.03 -5.66 7.17
C VAL A 397 44.82 -5.77 8.47
N PHE A 398 44.87 -6.94 9.09
CA PHE A 398 45.60 -7.17 10.34
C PHE A 398 47.10 -6.87 10.22
N LYS A 399 47.73 -7.23 9.10
CA LYS A 399 49.15 -6.94 8.85
C LYS A 399 49.44 -5.45 8.80
N LEU A 400 48.60 -4.69 8.09
CA LEU A 400 48.71 -3.23 8.00
C LEU A 400 48.47 -2.58 9.36
N LEU A 401 47.45 -3.06 10.07
CA LEU A 401 47.00 -2.50 11.33
C LEU A 401 48.03 -2.71 12.44
N ILE A 402 48.70 -3.86 12.54
CA ILE A 402 49.80 -4.05 13.51
C ILE A 402 50.94 -3.06 13.28
N ASN A 403 51.31 -2.81 12.03
CA ASN A 403 52.38 -1.87 11.70
C ASN A 403 52.01 -0.42 12.09
N GLU A 404 50.75 -0.02 11.85
CA GLU A 404 50.25 1.29 12.26
C GLU A 404 50.15 1.41 13.79
N MET A 405 49.70 0.35 14.49
CA MET A 405 49.56 0.34 15.94
C MET A 405 50.90 0.46 16.69
N GLN A 406 52.02 0.00 16.10
CA GLN A 406 53.37 0.18 16.67
C GLN A 406 53.78 1.66 16.79
N ARG A 407 53.19 2.53 15.99
CA ARG A 407 53.48 3.98 15.98
C ARG A 407 52.57 4.78 16.91
N LEU A 408 51.65 4.13 17.62
CA LEU A 408 50.73 4.82 18.50
C LEU A 408 51.44 5.47 19.69
N PRO A 409 50.99 6.66 20.11
CA PRO A 409 51.45 7.27 21.34
C PRO A 409 50.94 6.50 22.55
N ILE A 410 51.62 6.72 23.67
CA ILE A 410 51.42 6.06 24.97
C ILE A 410 49.94 6.01 25.39
N ASP A 411 49.23 7.13 25.26
CA ASP A 411 47.82 7.30 25.64
C ASP A 411 46.85 6.46 24.80
N GLN A 412 47.30 5.92 23.67
CA GLN A 412 46.49 5.12 22.75
C GLN A 412 46.88 3.64 22.71
N LEU A 413 47.89 3.21 23.47
CA LEU A 413 48.35 1.81 23.47
C LEU A 413 47.27 0.82 23.92
N TRP A 414 46.25 1.28 24.65
CA TRP A 414 45.07 0.47 24.95
C TRP A 414 44.36 -0.06 23.69
N LYS A 415 44.43 0.66 22.56
CA LYS A 415 43.90 0.19 21.26
C LYS A 415 44.59 -1.09 20.78
N SER A 416 45.88 -1.24 21.10
CA SER A 416 46.64 -2.46 20.79
C SER A 416 46.22 -3.64 21.67
N LEU A 417 45.85 -3.39 22.93
CA LEU A 417 45.26 -4.41 23.81
C LEU A 417 43.87 -4.83 23.35
N ALA A 418 43.06 -3.87 22.91
CA ALA A 418 41.74 -4.13 22.34
C ALA A 418 41.82 -4.96 21.05
N LEU A 419 42.80 -4.66 20.18
CA LEU A 419 43.11 -5.48 19.01
C LEU A 419 43.56 -6.89 19.40
N LYS A 420 44.47 -7.03 20.38
CA LYS A 420 44.90 -8.32 20.90
C LYS A 420 43.70 -9.17 21.31
N ASN A 421 42.80 -8.60 22.11
CA ASN A 421 41.60 -9.29 22.56
C ASN A 421 40.73 -9.77 21.39
N LEU A 422 40.55 -8.92 20.36
CA LEU A 422 39.83 -9.30 19.14
C LEU A 422 40.47 -10.48 18.41
N ILE A 423 41.81 -10.47 18.27
CA ILE A 423 42.56 -11.54 17.61
C ILE A 423 42.43 -12.85 18.38
N GLU A 424 42.49 -12.81 19.72
CA GLU A 424 42.38 -13.99 20.59
C GLU A 424 40.96 -14.58 20.56
N GLU A 425 39.91 -13.75 20.65
CA GLU A 425 38.51 -14.21 20.55
C GLU A 425 38.19 -14.86 19.19
N ASN A 426 38.93 -14.51 18.14
CA ASN A 426 38.72 -14.99 16.77
C ASN A 426 39.88 -15.86 16.25
N GLU A 427 40.70 -16.42 17.14
CA GLU A 427 41.93 -17.15 16.78
C GLU A 427 41.66 -18.33 15.84
N HIS A 428 40.52 -19.03 16.02
CA HIS A 428 40.14 -20.17 15.20
C HIS A 428 39.99 -19.82 13.71
N GLU A 429 39.47 -18.63 13.42
CA GLU A 429 39.30 -18.08 12.07
C GLU A 429 40.58 -17.41 11.56
N LEU A 430 41.45 -16.93 12.46
CA LEU A 430 42.68 -16.21 12.13
C LEU A 430 43.95 -17.07 12.08
N LYS A 431 43.85 -18.40 12.22
CA LYS A 431 44.98 -19.36 12.16
C LYS A 431 46.01 -19.07 11.06
N PRO A 432 45.64 -18.71 9.81
CA PRO A 432 46.63 -18.41 8.76
C PRO A 432 47.57 -17.24 9.09
N LEU A 433 47.13 -16.26 9.90
CA LEU A 433 47.99 -15.16 10.34
C LEU A 433 49.12 -15.64 11.25
N PHE A 434 48.85 -16.62 12.11
CA PHE A 434 49.84 -17.19 13.03
C PHE A 434 50.83 -18.13 12.36
N GLN A 435 50.60 -18.51 11.09
CA GLN A 435 51.60 -19.23 10.28
C GLN A 435 52.58 -18.28 9.59
N ASP A 436 52.25 -16.98 9.51
CA ASP A 436 53.12 -15.96 8.94
C ASP A 436 54.14 -15.47 9.97
N ARG A 437 55.41 -15.85 9.76
CA ARG A 437 56.53 -15.48 10.63
C ARG A 437 56.74 -13.96 10.74
N ILE A 438 56.47 -13.21 9.68
CA ILE A 438 56.65 -11.75 9.67
C ILE A 438 55.57 -11.11 10.54
N PHE A 439 54.33 -11.58 10.39
CA PHE A 439 53.21 -11.14 11.23
C PHE A 439 53.49 -11.43 12.71
N LEU A 440 53.89 -12.66 13.06
CA LEU A 440 54.22 -13.05 14.44
C LEU A 440 55.30 -12.16 15.07
N LEU A 441 56.36 -11.84 14.31
CA LEU A 441 57.46 -11.01 14.80
C LEU A 441 56.97 -9.58 15.09
N ASN A 442 56.18 -8.99 14.19
CA ASN A 442 55.63 -7.64 14.36
C ASN A 442 54.58 -7.58 15.47
N TYR A 443 53.74 -8.61 15.58
CA TYR A 443 52.76 -8.74 16.64
C TYR A 443 53.44 -8.87 18.01
N GLY A 444 54.46 -9.74 18.12
CA GLY A 444 55.24 -9.91 19.35
C GLY A 444 55.97 -8.62 19.76
N ARG A 445 56.49 -7.85 18.80
CA ARG A 445 57.09 -6.53 19.06
C ARG A 445 56.06 -5.53 19.60
N LEU A 446 54.88 -5.47 19.00
CA LEU A 446 53.79 -4.62 19.46
C LEU A 446 53.38 -4.98 20.90
N LEU A 447 53.20 -6.27 21.19
CA LEU A 447 52.85 -6.72 22.54
C LEU A 447 53.93 -6.39 23.57
N LYS A 448 55.21 -6.60 23.25
CA LYS A 448 56.32 -6.20 24.14
C LYS A 448 56.29 -4.72 24.47
N GLN A 449 56.08 -3.86 23.49
CA GLN A 449 55.98 -2.40 23.68
C GLN A 449 54.84 -2.05 24.65
N VAL A 450 53.68 -2.68 24.49
CA VAL A 450 52.53 -2.49 25.38
C VAL A 450 52.83 -3.03 26.79
N TYR A 451 53.38 -4.23 26.93
CA TYR A 451 53.65 -4.85 28.23
C TYR A 451 54.75 -4.16 29.03
N ILE A 452 55.81 -3.66 28.38
CA ILE A 452 56.86 -2.87 29.05
C ILE A 452 56.24 -1.66 29.74
N GLN A 453 55.21 -1.09 29.14
CA GLN A 453 54.56 0.10 29.66
C GLN A 453 53.55 -0.20 30.77
N PHE A 454 52.76 -1.27 30.66
CA PHE A 454 51.79 -1.66 31.69
C PHE A 454 52.40 -2.48 32.84
N MET A 455 53.58 -3.08 32.65
CA MET A 455 54.33 -3.82 33.67
C MET A 455 55.83 -3.46 33.67
N PRO A 456 56.21 -2.20 33.95
CA PRO A 456 57.62 -1.76 33.88
C PRO A 456 58.53 -2.53 34.86
N TRP A 457 57.97 -3.00 35.98
CA TRP A 457 58.69 -3.72 37.02
C TRP A 457 59.13 -5.12 36.58
N TYR A 458 58.36 -5.80 35.73
CA TYR A 458 58.65 -7.17 35.29
C TYR A 458 59.89 -7.22 34.39
N TYR A 459 60.10 -6.18 33.57
CA TYR A 459 61.24 -6.09 32.65
C TYR A 459 62.53 -5.61 33.32
N LYS A 460 62.48 -5.11 34.56
CA LYS A 460 63.67 -4.83 35.37
C LYS A 460 64.33 -6.10 35.94
N PHE A 461 63.69 -7.26 35.82
CA PHE A 461 64.22 -8.55 36.27
C PHE A 461 64.71 -9.45 35.11
N LEU A 462 64.38 -9.09 33.86
CA LEU A 462 64.75 -9.84 32.66
C LEU A 462 66.01 -9.27 31.97
N PHE A 463 66.49 -8.11 32.44
CA PHE A 463 67.76 -7.47 32.14
C PHE A 463 68.40 -7.05 33.46
#